data_AF-A0A944YSY9-F1
#
_entry.id   AF-A0A944YSY9-F1
#
_cell.length_a   1.000
_cell.length_b   1.000
_cell.length_c   1.000
_cell.angle_alpha   90.00
_cell.angle_beta   90.00
_cell.angle_gamma   90.00
#
_symmetry.space_group_name_H-M   'P 1'
#
loop_
_entity.id
_entity.type
_entity.pdbx_description
1 polymer ?
#
loop_
_entity_poly.entity_id
_entity_poly.type
_entity_poly.pdbx_seq_one_letter_code
_entity_poly.pdbx_strand_id
1 'polypeptide(L)' 'MKPLFTTSLPSQQEYFDLFETTNWNQDYKLTPEELILSIQNSSHCISAYIDDKLIGFGRILSDGVAHAVIFDVIVIPKF' A
#
# COMPACT_ATOMS: atom_id res chain seq x y z
N MET A 1 -8.46 -16.18 -10.06
CA MET A 1 -7.74 -15.33 -11.03
C MET A 1 -6.37 -14.99 -10.44
N LYS A 2 -5.31 -14.84 -11.26
CA LYS A 2 -3.95 -14.56 -10.75
C LYS A 2 -3.71 -13.04 -10.72
N PRO A 3 -3.29 -12.44 -9.61
CA PRO A 3 -2.99 -11.02 -9.56
C PRO A 3 -1.75 -10.64 -10.39
N LEU A 4 -1.79 -9.46 -10.98
CA LEU A 4 -0.64 -8.77 -11.54
C LEU A 4 0.06 -7.99 -10.44
N PHE A 5 1.38 -8.12 -10.33
CA PHE A 5 2.19 -7.36 -9.38
C PHE A 5 3.01 -6.31 -10.11
N THR A 6 3.10 -5.11 -9.54
CA THR A 6 3.92 -4.01 -10.07
C THR A 6 4.59 -3.24 -8.93
N THR A 7 5.74 -2.64 -9.23
CA THR A 7 6.43 -1.70 -8.33
C THR A 7 5.93 -0.26 -8.50
N SER A 8 5.05 -0.01 -9.48
CA SER A 8 4.40 1.29 -9.61
C SER A 8 3.49 1.55 -8.42
N LEU A 9 3.51 2.79 -7.94
CA LEU A 9 2.59 3.23 -6.91
C LEU A 9 1.15 3.24 -7.48
N PRO A 10 0.16 2.88 -6.66
CA PRO A 10 -1.24 3.10 -7.00
C PRO A 10 -1.56 4.59 -7.04
N SER A 11 -2.72 4.96 -7.57
CA SER A 11 -3.23 6.31 -7.39
C SER A 11 -3.55 6.61 -5.91
N GLN A 12 -3.59 7.89 -5.56
CA GLN A 12 -3.95 8.35 -4.21
C GLN A 12 -5.28 7.75 -3.74
N GLN A 13 -6.30 7.77 -4.60
CA GLN A 13 -7.62 7.26 -4.25
C GLN A 13 -7.62 5.75 -4.05
N GLU A 14 -6.98 4.99 -4.94
CA GLU A 14 -6.91 3.53 -4.81
C GLU A 14 -6.22 3.10 -3.52
N TYR A 15 -5.11 3.76 -3.15
CA TYR A 15 -4.42 3.46 -1.91
C TYR A 15 -5.26 3.83 -0.68
N PHE A 16 -5.88 5.01 -0.71
CA PHE A 16 -6.74 5.46 0.38
C PHE A 16 -7.90 4.49 0.61
N ASP A 17 -8.61 4.11 -0.46
CA ASP A 17 -9.73 3.17 -0.40
C ASP A 17 -9.29 1.80 0.15
N LEU A 18 -8.12 1.30 -0.26
CA LEU A 18 -7.55 0.06 0.27
C LEU A 18 -7.18 0.20 1.75
N PHE A 19 -6.56 1.31 2.14
CA PHE A 19 -6.15 1.59 3.51
C PHE A 19 -7.33 1.66 4.47
N GLU A 20 -8.44 2.28 4.07
CA GLU A 20 -9.67 2.35 4.85
C GLU A 20 -10.25 0.96 5.17
N THR A 21 -9.98 -0.07 4.35
CA THR A 21 -10.42 -1.44 4.64
C THR A 21 -9.79 -2.06 5.88
N THR A 22 -8.68 -1.49 6.36
CA THR A 22 -7.95 -1.96 7.55
C THR A 22 -8.53 -1.43 8.86
N ASN A 23 -9.35 -0.37 8.80
CA ASN A 23 -9.76 0.48 9.93
C ASN A 23 -8.62 1.20 10.68
N TRP A 24 -7.36 1.12 10.23
CA TRP A 24 -6.24 1.79 10.90
C TRP A 24 -6.37 3.31 10.93
N ASN A 25 -7.04 3.89 9.91
CA ASN A 25 -7.18 5.33 9.82
C ASN A 25 -8.15 5.94 10.85
N GLN A 26 -8.90 5.11 11.58
CA GLN A 26 -9.71 5.59 12.71
C GLN A 26 -8.82 6.18 13.82
N ASP A 27 -7.63 5.60 13.99
CA ASP A 27 -6.62 6.06 14.96
C ASP A 27 -5.65 7.06 14.33
N TYR A 28 -5.14 6.77 13.12
CA TYR A 28 -4.11 7.61 12.50
C TYR A 28 -4.64 8.94 11.95
N LYS A 29 -5.90 8.98 11.47
CA LYS A 29 -6.57 10.18 10.96
C LYS A 29 -5.77 10.92 9.86
N LEU A 30 -5.13 10.15 8.99
CA LEU A 30 -4.34 10.64 7.88
C LEU A 30 -5.22 11.04 6.71
N THR A 31 -4.86 12.13 6.03
CA THR A 31 -5.50 12.50 4.77
C THR A 31 -5.02 11.60 3.62
N PRO A 32 -5.78 11.52 2.51
CA PRO A 32 -5.31 10.85 1.30
C PRO A 32 -3.92 11.33 0.83
N GLU A 33 -3.64 12.63 0.95
CA GLU A 33 -2.35 13.24 0.57
C GLU A 33 -1.20 12.79 1.47
N GLU A 34 -1.44 12.70 2.79
CA GLU A 34 -0.45 12.20 3.75
C GLU A 34 -0.14 10.72 3.51
N LEU A 35 -1.17 9.92 3.21
CA LEU A 35 -1.03 8.50 2.94
C LEU A 35 -0.24 8.23 1.65
N ILE A 36 -0.55 8.91 0.54
CA ILE A 36 0.21 8.74 -0.70
C ILE A 36 1.67 9.21 -0.54
N LEU A 37 1.90 10.30 0.19
CA LEU A 37 3.24 10.79 0.49
C LEU A 37 4.03 9.76 1.33
N SER A 38 3.37 9.05 2.24
CA SER A 38 4.02 8.03 3.07
C SER A 38 4.58 6.86 2.26
N ILE A 39 3.86 6.42 1.21
CA ILE A 39 4.30 5.31 0.35
C ILE A 39 5.28 5.78 -0.73
N GLN A 40 5.22 7.05 -1.15
CA GLN A 40 6.23 7.66 -2.02
C GLN A 40 7.61 7.72 -1.35
N ASN A 41 7.64 7.91 -0.02
CA ASN A 41 8.87 7.96 0.77
C ASN A 41 9.36 6.58 1.24
N SER A 42 8.74 5.50 0.77
CA SER A 42 9.16 4.14 1.12
C SER A 42 10.27 3.65 0.20
N SER A 43 11.14 2.78 0.72
CA SER A 43 12.26 2.27 -0.07
C SER A 43 11.76 1.48 -1.27
N HIS A 44 10.82 0.55 -1.06
CA HIS A 44 10.17 -0.24 -2.10
C HIS A 44 8.68 -0.42 -1.81
N CYS A 45 7.87 -0.50 -2.87
CA CYS A 45 6.44 -0.74 -2.81
C CYS A 45 6.05 -1.80 -3.84
N ILE A 46 5.04 -2.61 -3.51
CA ILE A 46 4.43 -3.57 -4.43
C ILE A 46 2.92 -3.39 -4.38
N SER A 47 2.32 -3.22 -5.56
CA SER A 47 0.89 -3.14 -5.77
C SER A 47 0.39 -4.40 -6.47
N ALA A 48 -0.71 -4.97 -5.99
CA ALA A 48 -1.34 -6.16 -6.56
C ALA A 48 -2.68 -5.79 -7.21
N TYR A 49 -2.87 -6.19 -8.46
CA TYR A 49 -4.03 -5.84 -9.28
C TYR A 49 -4.76 -7.06 -9.83
N ILE A 50 -6.08 -7.00 -9.88
CA ILE A 50 -6.96 -7.91 -10.60
C ILE A 50 -7.99 -7.08 -11.36
N ASP A 51 -8.14 -7.32 -12.67
CA ASP A 51 -9.05 -6.56 -13.54
C ASP A 51 -8.91 -5.03 -13.37
N ASP A 52 -7.66 -4.55 -13.41
CA ASP A 52 -7.26 -3.15 -13.19
C ASP A 52 -7.64 -2.54 -11.84
N LYS A 53 -8.10 -3.35 -10.89
CA LYS A 53 -8.40 -2.92 -9.52
C LYS A 53 -7.27 -3.28 -8.56
N LEU A 54 -6.81 -2.31 -7.78
CA LEU A 54 -5.91 -2.55 -6.66
C LEU A 54 -6.61 -3.45 -5.62
N ILE A 55 -6.07 -4.65 -5.40
CA ILE A 55 -6.59 -5.63 -4.43
C ILE A 55 -5.66 -5.84 -3.23
N GLY A 56 -4.42 -5.36 -3.32
CA GLY A 56 -3.47 -5.44 -2.23
C GLY A 56 -2.26 -4.55 -2.44
N PHE A 57 -1.58 -4.27 -1.34
CA PHE A 57 -0.42 -3.39 -1.31
C PHE A 57 0.54 -3.86 -0.21
N GLY A 58 1.83 -3.57 -0.37
CA GLY A 58 2.84 -3.76 0.65
C GLY A 58 4.02 -2.83 0.41
N ARG A 59 4.66 -2.38 1.49
CA ARG A 59 5.84 -1.51 1.39
C ARG A 59 6.96 -1.93 2.33
N ILE A 60 8.14 -1.41 2.04
CA ILE A 60 9.36 -1.64 2.82
C ILE A 60 10.00 -0.30 3.16
N LEU A 61 10.39 -0.14 4.42
CA LEU A 61 11.36 0.85 4.85
C LEU A 61 12.70 0.14 5.09
N SER A 62 13.78 0.64 4.51
CA SER A 62 15.11 0.01 4.56
C SER A 62 16.18 1.04 4.91
N ASP A 63 17.20 0.61 5.65
CA ASP A 63 18.43 1.39 5.87
C ASP A 63 19.39 1.35 4.66
N GLY A 64 19.06 0.54 3.64
CA GLY A 64 19.84 0.37 2.42
C GLY A 64 21.08 -0.50 2.56
N VAL A 65 21.30 -1.12 3.73
CA VAL A 65 22.54 -1.85 4.05
C VAL A 65 22.26 -3.21 4.69
N ALA A 66 21.51 -3.26 5.78
CA ALA A 66 21.42 -4.43 6.64
C ALA A 66 19.98 -4.75 7.08
N HIS A 67 19.13 -3.74 7.29
CA HIS A 67 17.79 -3.93 7.82
C HIS A 67 16.73 -3.34 6.92
N ALA A 68 15.65 -4.10 6.81
CA ALA A 68 14.42 -3.70 6.15
C ALA A 68 13.24 -4.15 7.02
N VAL A 69 12.20 -3.32 7.08
CA VAL A 69 10.95 -3.61 7.77
C VAL A 69 9.82 -3.52 6.76
N ILE A 70 9.00 -4.57 6.74
CA ILE A 70 7.79 -4.61 5.92
C ILE A 70 6.67 -3.90 6.69
N PHE A 71 6.00 -2.98 6.01
CA PHE A 71 4.83 -2.23 6.50
C PHE A 71 3.67 -2.36 5.52
N ASP A 72 2.47 -2.02 6.02
CA ASP A 72 1.23 -1.85 5.25
C ASP A 72 0.95 -3.00 4.29
N VAL A 73 1.08 -4.24 4.78
CA VAL A 73 0.66 -5.45 4.06
C VAL A 73 -0.85 -5.55 4.14
N ILE A 74 -1.52 -5.14 3.07
CA ILE A 74 -2.98 -5.03 3.01
C ILE A 74 -3.47 -5.87 1.84
N VAL A 75 -4.52 -6.66 2.08
CA VAL A 75 -5.29 -7.34 1.05
C VAL A 75 -6.75 -7.01 1.32
N ILE A 76 -7.50 -6.63 0.28
CA ILE A 76 -8.92 -6.32 0.43
C ILE A 76 -9.66 -7.57 0.96
N PRO A 77 -10.52 -7.48 2.00
CA PRO A 77 -11.02 -8.66 2.75
C PRO A 77 -11.75 -9.75 1.95
N LYS A 78 -12.19 -9.45 0.72
CA LYS A 78 -12.87 -10.41 -0.16
C LYS A 78 -11.91 -11.38 -0.86
N PHE A 79 -10.59 -11.14 -0.78
CA PHE A 79 -9.55 -11.94 -1.44
C PHE A 79 -8.73 -12.75 -0.45
#